data_AF-A0A7K2P2K5-F1
#
_entry.id   AF-A0A7K2P2K5-F1
#
_cell.length_a   1.000
_cell.length_b   1.000
_cell.length_c   1.000
_cell.angle_alpha   90.00
_cell.angle_beta   90.00
_cell.angle_gamma   90.00
#
_symmetry.space_group_name_H-M   'P 1'
#
loop_
_entity.id
_entity.type
_entity.pdbx_description
1 polymer ?
#
loop_
_entity_poly.entity_id
_entity_poly.type
_entity_poly.pdbx_seq_one_letter_code
_entity_poly.pdbx_strand_id
1 'polypeptide(L)'
;MNQLGLPGGRADKAGNLYEDWWTALRVADLLTGKASAIRLEPPGRAGEGIEFEVDEPDGPWCEQAKDVPSQGEWSIVRVGKILKAVNGHLEVGKRVRLVLSTGCPKLEDLITRALAAETLAEFEEALTQKQPSDFASVIRNWTVDGKPVDEQTGHEYLRRVRVEHLRRDELRRMVSQTYERLFVGDAKMIVSSLRGYLGDHLERITPVQVRDHLIHLPGVRPRLLPGDQTTHLALDSTVKRFARRVTRTEPAFGLASQPQSAKLCDRLSAADGPQVVVCEGGAGSGKS
;
A
#
# COMPACT_ATOMS: atom_id res chain seq x y z
N MET A 1 -0.34 30.62 -27.77
CA MET A 1 0.74 29.60 -27.80
C MET A 1 1.61 29.81 -26.57
N ASN A 2 1.24 29.21 -25.44
CA ASN A 2 2.07 29.20 -24.24
C ASN A 2 2.90 27.92 -24.24
N GLN A 3 4.23 28.08 -24.22
CA GLN A 3 5.19 27.00 -24.02
C GLN A 3 4.96 26.39 -22.63
N LEU A 4 4.48 25.15 -22.59
CA LEU A 4 4.65 24.28 -21.44
C LEU A 4 6.15 23.97 -21.31
N GLY A 5 6.80 24.53 -20.29
CA GLY A 5 8.15 24.16 -19.92
C GLY A 5 8.18 22.73 -19.41
N LEU A 6 8.82 21.83 -20.15
CA LEU A 6 9.07 20.45 -19.74
C LEU A 6 10.05 20.42 -18.56
N PRO A 7 9.71 19.85 -17.39
CA PRO A 7 10.70 19.51 -16.37
C PRO A 7 11.47 18.27 -16.86
N GLY A 8 12.80 18.36 -16.95
CA GLY A 8 13.61 17.37 -17.65
C GLY A 8 15.03 17.24 -17.10
N GLY A 9 15.24 17.46 -15.80
CA GLY A 9 16.54 17.31 -15.15
C GLY A 9 16.92 15.85 -14.85
N ARG A 10 18.22 15.59 -14.60
CA ARG A 10 18.70 14.29 -14.08
C ARG A 10 18.10 13.96 -12.71
N ALA A 11 17.82 14.98 -11.89
CA ALA A 11 17.19 14.84 -10.59
C ALA A 11 15.71 14.45 -10.72
N ASP A 12 14.95 15.09 -11.62
CA ASP A 12 13.54 14.76 -11.89
C ASP A 12 13.41 13.31 -12.38
N LYS A 13 14.24 12.92 -13.34
CA LYS A 13 14.29 11.52 -13.82
C LYS A 13 14.63 10.53 -12.71
N ALA A 14 15.46 10.93 -11.75
CA ALA A 14 15.87 10.07 -10.66
C ALA A 14 14.81 9.96 -9.54
N GLY A 15 14.05 11.03 -9.30
CA GLY A 15 12.88 11.02 -8.42
C GLY A 15 11.78 10.09 -8.95
N ASN A 16 11.44 10.21 -10.23
CA ASN A 16 10.45 9.33 -10.87
C ASN A 16 10.85 7.84 -10.75
N LEU A 17 12.14 7.53 -10.88
CA LEU A 17 12.61 6.15 -10.73
C LEU A 17 12.42 5.60 -9.31
N TYR A 18 12.55 6.43 -8.27
CA TYR A 18 12.31 5.99 -6.89
C TYR A 18 10.84 5.63 -6.69
N GLU A 19 9.95 6.48 -7.17
CA GLU A 19 8.49 6.27 -7.14
C GLU A 19 8.10 5.02 -7.94
N ASP A 20 8.71 4.80 -9.10
CA ASP A 20 8.51 3.59 -9.92
C ASP A 20 8.90 2.31 -9.14
N TRP A 21 10.07 2.30 -8.50
CA TRP A 21 10.51 1.13 -7.72
C TRP A 21 9.63 0.89 -6.49
N TRP A 22 9.22 1.97 -5.83
CA TRP A 22 8.33 1.86 -4.68
C TRP A 22 6.97 1.29 -5.08
N THR A 23 6.41 1.78 -6.18
CA THR A 23 5.17 1.25 -6.76
C THR A 23 5.32 -0.23 -7.11
N ALA A 24 6.43 -0.63 -7.74
CA ALA A 24 6.70 -2.03 -8.05
C ALA A 24 6.77 -2.91 -6.78
N LEU A 25 7.30 -2.38 -5.67
CA LEU A 25 7.30 -3.09 -4.39
C LEU A 25 5.87 -3.29 -3.85
N ARG A 26 5.02 -2.28 -3.92
CA ARG A 26 3.61 -2.38 -3.51
C ARG A 26 2.82 -3.36 -4.38
N VAL A 27 3.11 -3.41 -5.69
CA VAL A 27 2.54 -4.45 -6.56
C VAL A 27 3.00 -5.85 -6.12
N ALA A 28 4.23 -6.01 -5.64
CA ALA A 28 4.64 -7.30 -5.06
C ALA A 28 3.87 -7.62 -3.75
N ASP A 29 3.51 -6.61 -2.96
CA ASP A 29 2.63 -6.78 -1.79
C ASP A 29 1.21 -7.24 -2.20
N LEU A 30 0.67 -6.79 -3.34
CA LEU A 30 -0.56 -7.37 -3.93
C LEU A 30 -0.39 -8.85 -4.27
N LEU A 31 0.70 -9.19 -4.97
CA LEU A 31 0.96 -10.54 -5.45
C LEU A 31 1.20 -11.55 -4.32
N THR A 32 1.76 -11.08 -3.20
CA THR A 32 2.02 -11.88 -1.99
C THR A 32 0.86 -11.84 -0.98
N GLY A 33 -0.21 -11.12 -1.29
CA GLY A 33 -1.43 -11.08 -0.47
C GLY A 33 -1.37 -10.14 0.74
N LYS A 34 -0.27 -9.38 0.90
CA LYS A 34 -0.13 -8.33 1.92
C LYS A 34 -0.99 -7.11 1.64
N ALA A 35 -1.33 -6.87 0.38
CA ALA A 35 -2.33 -5.91 -0.03
C ALA A 35 -3.45 -6.60 -0.84
N SER A 36 -4.61 -5.95 -0.90
CA SER A 36 -5.79 -6.46 -1.61
C SER A 36 -6.11 -5.69 -2.89
N ALA A 37 -5.75 -4.40 -2.94
CA ALA A 37 -5.85 -3.56 -4.12
C ALA A 37 -4.90 -2.35 -4.02
N ILE A 38 -4.53 -1.80 -5.16
CA ILE A 38 -3.85 -0.50 -5.29
C ILE A 38 -4.66 0.38 -6.23
N ARG A 39 -4.73 1.68 -5.97
CA ARG A 39 -5.28 2.67 -6.89
C ARG A 39 -4.22 3.73 -7.14
N LEU A 40 -3.72 3.78 -8.37
CA LEU A 40 -2.69 4.75 -8.79
C LEU A 40 -3.34 6.08 -9.17
N GLU A 41 -2.68 7.18 -8.83
CA GLU A 41 -3.04 8.55 -9.21
C GLU A 41 -4.57 8.84 -9.18
N PRO A 42 -5.25 8.72 -8.02
CA PRO A 42 -6.69 8.92 -7.97
C PRO A 42 -7.09 10.31 -8.50
N PRO A 43 -8.14 10.44 -9.33
CA PRO A 43 -8.48 11.74 -9.92
C PRO A 43 -9.04 12.72 -8.89
N GLY A 44 -8.77 14.01 -9.12
CA GLY A 44 -9.27 15.12 -8.31
C GLY A 44 -8.70 15.12 -6.89
N ARG A 45 -9.49 15.62 -5.92
CA ARG A 45 -9.08 15.74 -4.51
C ARG A 45 -8.61 14.42 -3.88
N ALA A 46 -9.06 13.28 -4.42
CA ALA A 46 -8.69 11.96 -3.91
C ALA A 46 -7.22 11.60 -4.15
N GLY A 47 -6.55 12.19 -5.13
CA GLY A 47 -5.11 11.97 -5.40
C GLY A 47 -4.22 13.16 -5.09
N GLU A 48 -4.77 14.26 -4.57
CA GLU A 48 -3.97 15.43 -4.23
C GLU A 48 -2.88 15.07 -3.21
N GLY A 49 -1.62 15.25 -3.61
CA GLY A 49 -0.46 15.06 -2.72
C GLY A 49 -0.08 13.62 -2.42
N ILE A 50 -0.63 12.63 -3.14
CA ILE A 50 -0.32 11.20 -2.98
C ILE A 50 -0.07 10.56 -4.35
N GLU A 51 0.78 9.53 -4.41
CA GLU A 51 1.03 8.78 -5.65
C GLU A 51 0.00 7.66 -5.82
N PHE A 52 -0.43 7.02 -4.72
CA PHE A 52 -1.43 5.96 -4.75
C PHE A 52 -2.10 5.67 -3.41
N GLU A 53 -3.21 4.93 -3.46
CA GLU A 53 -3.86 4.30 -2.32
C GLU A 53 -3.60 2.79 -2.34
N VAL A 54 -3.30 2.20 -1.18
CA VAL A 54 -3.13 0.74 -1.02
C VAL A 54 -4.04 0.21 0.08
N ASP A 55 -4.73 -0.89 -0.21
CA ASP A 55 -5.61 -1.55 0.76
C ASP A 55 -4.90 -2.70 1.47
N GLU A 56 -4.49 -2.45 2.70
CA GLU A 56 -3.82 -3.40 3.59
C GLU A 56 -4.82 -3.99 4.62
N PRO A 57 -4.46 -5.09 5.32
CA PRO A 57 -5.34 -5.72 6.31
C PRO A 57 -5.77 -4.82 7.46
N ASP A 58 -4.98 -3.81 7.79
CA ASP A 58 -5.25 -2.83 8.85
C ASP A 58 -6.03 -1.60 8.34
N GLY A 59 -6.37 -1.57 7.05
CA GLY A 59 -7.13 -0.51 6.36
C GLY A 59 -6.39 0.09 5.16
N PRO A 60 -6.99 1.10 4.50
CA PRO A 60 -6.34 1.80 3.41
C PRO A 60 -5.21 2.72 3.91
N TRP A 61 -4.20 2.90 3.07
CA TRP A 61 -3.13 3.86 3.23
C TRP A 61 -3.03 4.73 1.96
N CYS A 62 -2.92 6.03 2.14
CA CYS A 62 -2.50 6.95 1.09
C CYS A 62 -0.98 7.08 1.17
N GLU A 63 -0.26 6.83 0.07
CA GLU A 63 1.20 6.86 0.07
C GLU A 63 1.74 7.99 -0.78
N GLN A 64 2.74 8.68 -0.23
CA GLN A 64 3.50 9.70 -0.96
C GLN A 64 4.98 9.38 -0.89
N ALA A 65 5.54 8.94 -2.02
CA ALA A 65 6.94 8.57 -2.13
C ALA A 65 7.77 9.76 -2.65
N LYS A 66 8.87 10.08 -1.96
CA LYS A 66 9.82 11.10 -2.41
C LYS A 66 11.25 10.67 -2.15
N ASP A 67 12.04 10.74 -3.22
CA ASP A 67 13.48 10.59 -3.11
C ASP A 67 14.11 11.86 -2.55
N VAL A 68 15.22 11.70 -1.84
CA VAL A 68 15.99 12.78 -1.27
C VAL A 68 16.35 13.77 -2.39
N PRO A 69 16.06 15.07 -2.21
CA PRO A 69 16.65 16.08 -3.06
C PRO A 69 18.17 16.00 -2.86
N SER A 70 18.95 16.37 -3.87
CA SER A 70 20.41 16.20 -3.99
C SER A 70 21.31 16.74 -2.85
N GLN A 71 20.78 17.11 -1.67
CA GLN A 71 21.45 17.80 -0.57
C GLN A 71 21.14 17.22 0.84
N GLY A 72 21.15 15.90 1.02
CA GLY A 72 21.15 15.25 2.34
C GLY A 72 19.77 14.97 2.95
N GLU A 73 19.72 14.44 4.18
CA GLU A 73 18.54 13.89 4.85
C GLU A 73 17.32 14.83 4.89
N TRP A 74 16.13 14.25 5.03
CA TRP A 74 14.90 15.02 5.21
C TRP A 74 14.83 15.61 6.62
N SER A 75 14.53 16.90 6.70
CA SER A 75 14.21 17.62 7.94
C SER A 75 12.72 17.97 7.97
N ILE A 76 12.19 18.30 9.16
CA ILE A 76 10.80 18.78 9.33
C ILE A 76 10.45 19.91 8.35
N VAL A 77 11.38 20.84 8.15
CA VAL A 77 11.22 21.95 7.19
C VAL A 77 11.09 21.43 5.75
N ARG A 78 11.92 20.44 5.37
CA ARG A 78 11.92 19.90 4.00
C ARG A 78 10.68 19.06 3.71
N VAL A 79 10.22 18.27 4.67
CA VAL A 79 8.98 17.47 4.53
C VAL A 79 7.73 18.33 4.66
N GLY A 80 7.82 19.59 5.11
CA GLY A 80 6.67 20.48 5.29
C GLY A 80 5.79 20.62 4.03
N LYS A 81 6.38 20.68 2.83
CA LYS A 81 5.62 20.70 1.57
C LYS A 81 4.82 19.41 1.35
N ILE A 82 5.39 18.27 1.72
CA ILE A 82 4.75 16.96 1.61
C ILE A 82 3.62 16.85 2.63
N LEU A 83 3.87 17.26 3.89
CA LEU A 83 2.88 17.31 4.96
C LEU A 83 1.68 18.18 4.58
N LYS A 84 1.93 19.33 3.95
CA LYS A 84 0.88 20.21 3.44
C LYS A 84 0.08 19.57 2.32
N ALA A 85 0.76 18.87 1.40
CA ALA A 85 0.09 18.24 0.26
C ALA A 85 -0.88 17.14 0.69
N VAL A 86 -0.57 16.40 1.76
CA VAL A 86 -1.42 15.31 2.26
C VAL A 86 -2.51 15.76 3.24
N ASN A 87 -2.61 17.06 3.54
CA ASN A 87 -3.53 17.61 4.54
C ASN A 87 -5.00 17.19 4.31
N GLY A 88 -5.47 17.26 3.07
CA GLY A 88 -6.85 16.91 2.73
C GLY A 88 -7.20 15.46 3.03
N HIS A 89 -6.23 14.53 3.01
CA HIS A 89 -6.45 13.13 3.37
C HIS A 89 -6.61 12.97 4.88
N LEU A 90 -5.80 13.69 5.67
CA LEU A 90 -5.87 13.66 7.13
C LEU A 90 -7.18 14.27 7.65
N GLU A 91 -7.65 15.34 7.01
CA GLU A 91 -8.91 16.02 7.32
C GLU A 91 -10.13 15.13 7.15
N VAL A 92 -10.13 14.25 6.14
CA VAL A 92 -11.20 13.24 5.95
C VAL A 92 -10.91 11.93 6.68
N GLY A 93 -9.94 11.91 7.59
CA GLY A 93 -9.65 10.79 8.48
C GLY A 93 -8.86 9.64 7.87
N LYS A 94 -8.26 9.80 6.68
CA LYS A 94 -7.39 8.77 6.09
C LYS A 94 -6.04 8.70 6.81
N ARG A 95 -5.37 7.55 6.62
CA ARG A 95 -4.00 7.32 7.07
C ARG A 95 -3.03 7.59 5.92
N VAL A 96 -1.89 8.17 6.25
CA VAL A 96 -0.88 8.59 5.27
C VAL A 96 0.47 7.95 5.59
N ARG A 97 1.11 7.38 4.57
CA ARG A 97 2.48 6.85 4.65
C ARG A 97 3.39 7.72 3.78
N LEU A 98 4.34 8.41 4.40
CA LEU A 98 5.38 9.18 3.73
C LEU A 98 6.58 8.28 3.50
N VAL A 99 6.91 8.03 2.25
CA VAL A 99 7.98 7.09 1.88
C VAL A 99 9.17 7.90 1.41
N LEU A 100 10.19 7.98 2.25
CA LEU A 100 11.31 8.90 2.07
C LEU A 100 12.60 8.10 1.88
N SER A 101 13.42 8.40 0.88
CA SER A 101 14.61 7.55 0.65
C SER A 101 15.68 7.59 1.74
N THR A 102 15.67 8.60 2.62
CA THR A 102 16.61 8.76 3.75
C THR A 102 15.93 8.90 5.12
N GLY A 103 14.60 8.77 5.19
CA GLY A 103 13.85 8.95 6.43
C GLY A 103 13.81 10.39 6.93
N CYS A 104 13.11 10.62 8.04
CA CYS A 104 13.07 11.92 8.73
C CYS A 104 13.04 11.68 10.25
N PRO A 105 14.20 11.45 10.89
CA PRO A 105 14.26 10.94 12.27
C PRO A 105 13.47 11.77 13.29
N LYS A 106 13.49 13.09 13.16
CA LYS A 106 12.73 13.98 14.06
C LYS A 106 11.22 13.80 13.94
N LEU A 107 10.72 13.63 12.71
CA LEU A 107 9.30 13.40 12.47
C LEU A 107 8.90 12.00 12.92
N GLU A 108 9.75 11.00 12.67
CA GLU A 108 9.56 9.62 13.14
C GLU A 108 9.45 9.55 14.67
N ASP A 109 10.30 10.29 15.40
CA ASP A 109 10.27 10.32 16.86
C ASP A 109 8.98 10.95 17.39
N LEU A 110 8.49 12.03 16.76
CA LEU A 110 7.20 12.64 17.08
C LEU A 110 6.02 11.70 16.80
N ILE A 111 6.02 11.02 15.65
CA ILE A 111 4.98 10.04 15.30
C ILE A 111 4.96 8.90 16.32
N THR A 112 6.14 8.36 16.67
CA THR A 112 6.27 7.25 17.62
C THR A 112 5.68 7.61 18.97
N ARG A 113 5.98 8.81 19.49
CA ARG A 113 5.42 9.30 20.75
C ARG A 113 3.92 9.57 20.65
N ALA A 114 3.46 10.17 19.55
CA ALA A 114 2.04 10.44 19.34
C ALA A 114 1.21 9.15 19.34
N LEU A 115 1.74 8.05 18.81
CA LEU A 115 1.11 6.74 18.82
C LEU A 115 1.08 6.07 20.18
N ALA A 116 2.14 6.26 20.97
CA ALA A 116 2.25 5.68 22.31
C ALA A 116 1.36 6.40 23.32
N ALA A 117 1.00 7.66 23.07
CA ALA A 117 0.12 8.46 23.90
C ALA A 117 -1.35 8.29 23.48
N GLU A 118 -2.24 8.08 24.46
CA GLU A 118 -3.69 8.01 24.22
C GLU A 118 -4.28 9.41 24.06
N THR A 119 -3.74 10.39 24.79
CA THR A 119 -4.21 11.78 24.86
C THR A 119 -3.14 12.79 24.47
N LEU A 120 -3.54 14.04 24.16
CA LEU A 120 -2.60 15.14 23.91
C LEU A 120 -1.72 15.43 25.14
N ALA A 121 -2.29 15.40 26.34
CA ALA A 121 -1.55 15.67 27.57
C ALA A 121 -0.41 14.65 27.78
N GLU A 122 -0.70 13.36 27.62
CA GLU A 122 0.33 12.30 27.67
C GLU A 122 1.40 12.49 26.60
N PHE A 123 1.00 12.91 25.40
CA PHE A 123 1.93 13.18 24.31
C PHE A 123 2.87 14.33 24.67
N GLU A 124 2.33 15.44 25.17
CA GLU A 124 3.08 16.64 25.59
C GLU A 124 4.05 16.34 26.73
N GLU A 125 3.63 15.57 27.73
CA GLU A 125 4.50 15.10 28.82
C GLU A 125 5.64 14.21 28.33
N ALA A 126 5.40 13.43 27.26
CA ALA A 126 6.40 12.59 26.64
C ALA A 126 7.38 13.36 25.71
N LEU A 127 7.16 14.65 25.43
CA LEU A 127 8.05 15.43 24.57
C LEU A 127 9.34 15.85 25.31
N THR A 128 10.47 15.74 24.63
CA THR A 128 11.78 16.13 25.16
C THR A 128 12.26 17.45 24.56
N GLN A 129 12.85 18.33 25.39
CA GLN A 129 13.54 19.60 25.03
C GLN A 129 13.05 20.34 23.77
N LYS A 130 13.53 19.95 22.57
CA LYS A 130 13.26 20.62 21.29
C LYS A 130 11.98 20.14 20.61
N GLN A 131 11.43 19.01 21.03
CA GLN A 131 10.27 18.37 20.41
C GLN A 131 8.98 19.20 20.44
N PRO A 132 8.68 20.02 21.47
CA PRO A 132 7.54 20.94 21.39
C PRO A 132 7.64 21.92 20.21
N SER A 133 8.83 22.45 19.94
CA SER A 133 9.05 23.35 18.79
C SER A 133 9.01 22.63 17.44
N ASP A 134 9.51 21.39 17.39
CA ASP A 134 9.45 20.53 16.22
C ASP A 134 7.97 20.14 15.93
N PHE A 135 7.19 19.81 16.96
CA PHE A 135 5.74 19.55 16.85
C PHE A 135 4.98 20.78 16.35
N ALA A 136 5.19 21.94 16.97
CA ALA A 136 4.61 23.20 16.50
C ALA A 136 4.97 23.50 15.03
N SER A 137 6.17 23.11 14.58
CA SER A 137 6.59 23.27 13.19
C SER A 137 5.89 22.30 12.24
N VAL A 138 5.59 21.08 12.69
CA VAL A 138 4.83 20.08 11.92
C VAL A 138 3.38 20.53 11.74
N ILE A 139 2.67 20.88 12.82
CA ILE A 139 1.23 21.21 12.77
C ILE A 139 0.93 22.45 11.92
N ARG A 140 1.88 23.38 11.80
CA ARG A 140 1.77 24.55 10.90
C ARG A 140 1.63 24.20 9.42
N ASN A 141 1.95 22.97 9.02
CA ASN A 141 1.77 22.51 7.64
C ASN A 141 0.33 22.06 7.35
N TRP A 142 -0.49 21.89 8.38
CA TRP A 142 -1.86 21.38 8.27
C TRP A 142 -2.88 22.46 8.55
N THR A 143 -4.02 22.35 7.88
CA THR A 143 -5.13 23.29 8.02
C THR A 143 -6.48 22.60 7.99
N VAL A 144 -7.45 23.12 8.72
CA VAL A 144 -8.87 22.77 8.59
C VAL A 144 -9.61 24.05 8.25
N ASP A 145 -10.45 24.01 7.21
CA ASP A 145 -11.16 25.20 6.69
C ASP A 145 -10.24 26.42 6.43
N GLY A 146 -9.01 26.15 5.98
CA GLY A 146 -8.01 27.17 5.66
C GLY A 146 -7.33 27.82 6.88
N LYS A 147 -7.61 27.36 8.10
CA LYS A 147 -6.94 27.81 9.34
C LYS A 147 -5.95 26.76 9.83
N PRO A 148 -4.80 27.14 10.43
CA PRO A 148 -3.90 26.18 11.06
C PRO A 148 -4.63 25.30 12.07
N VAL A 149 -4.29 24.01 12.08
CA VAL A 149 -4.86 23.08 13.08
C VAL A 149 -4.36 23.41 14.48
N ASP A 150 -5.17 23.09 15.48
CA ASP A 150 -4.76 23.14 16.88
C ASP A 150 -3.90 21.92 17.26
N GLU A 151 -3.37 21.92 18.48
CA GLU A 151 -2.47 20.86 18.97
C GLU A 151 -3.19 19.52 19.10
N GLN A 152 -4.48 19.52 19.49
CA GLN A 152 -5.29 18.31 19.59
C GLN A 152 -5.44 17.64 18.22
N THR A 153 -5.88 18.40 17.21
CA THR A 153 -6.00 17.91 15.83
C THR A 153 -4.64 17.50 15.28
N GLY A 154 -3.59 18.26 15.59
CA GLY A 154 -2.21 17.94 15.21
C GLY A 154 -1.71 16.61 15.78
N HIS A 155 -2.00 16.30 17.04
CA HIS A 155 -1.69 15.02 17.67
C HIS A 155 -2.44 13.87 16.99
N GLU A 156 -3.74 14.04 16.73
CA GLU A 156 -4.54 13.05 16.01
C GLU A 156 -4.04 12.80 14.58
N TYR A 157 -3.61 13.86 13.88
CA TYR A 157 -3.03 13.75 12.53
C TYR A 157 -1.71 13.00 12.58
N LEU A 158 -0.82 13.29 13.53
CA LEU A 158 0.44 12.54 13.72
C LEU A 158 0.20 11.05 13.91
N ARG A 159 -0.85 10.65 14.65
CA ARG A 159 -1.21 9.23 14.85
C ARG A 159 -1.62 8.52 13.56
N ARG A 160 -2.12 9.26 12.57
CA ARG A 160 -2.51 8.75 11.24
C ARG A 160 -1.37 8.81 10.21
N VAL A 161 -0.23 9.41 10.55
CA VAL A 161 0.95 9.48 9.68
C VAL A 161 1.94 8.37 10.02
N ARG A 162 2.59 7.82 9.00
CA ARG A 162 3.76 6.95 9.10
C ARG A 162 4.87 7.49 8.21
N VAL A 163 6.11 7.32 8.63
CA VAL A 163 7.28 7.51 7.77
C VAL A 163 7.89 6.15 7.56
N GLU A 164 8.07 5.77 6.30
CA GLU A 164 8.86 4.61 5.91
C GLU A 164 10.05 5.10 5.11
N HIS A 165 11.19 4.44 5.25
CA HIS A 165 12.36 4.81 4.49
C HIS A 165 13.13 3.60 3.97
N LEU A 166 13.56 3.72 2.73
CA LEU A 166 14.39 2.75 2.05
C LEU A 166 15.27 3.48 1.05
N ARG A 167 16.59 3.30 1.11
CA ARG A 167 17.48 3.97 0.16
C ARG A 167 17.24 3.45 -1.24
N ARG A 168 17.42 4.31 -2.25
CA ARG A 168 17.14 3.98 -3.66
C ARG A 168 17.78 2.66 -4.12
N ASP A 169 19.05 2.44 -3.80
CA ASP A 169 19.76 1.21 -4.19
C ASP A 169 19.25 -0.03 -3.45
N GLU A 170 18.89 0.11 -2.18
CA GLU A 170 18.28 -0.96 -1.39
C GLU A 170 16.89 -1.31 -1.93
N LEU A 171 16.10 -0.30 -2.28
CA LEU A 171 14.76 -0.46 -2.84
C LEU A 171 14.83 -1.20 -4.18
N ARG A 172 15.69 -0.73 -5.09
CA ARG A 172 15.93 -1.41 -6.37
C ARG A 172 16.35 -2.87 -6.16
N ARG A 173 17.30 -3.14 -5.26
CA ARG A 173 17.76 -4.50 -4.97
C ARG A 173 16.64 -5.37 -4.42
N MET A 174 15.86 -4.84 -3.48
CA MET A 174 14.74 -5.53 -2.85
C MET A 174 13.64 -5.86 -3.84
N VAL A 175 13.30 -4.93 -4.74
CA VAL A 175 12.34 -5.15 -5.82
C VAL A 175 12.83 -6.29 -6.71
N SER A 176 14.06 -6.21 -7.25
CA SER A 176 14.60 -7.26 -8.11
C SER A 176 14.56 -8.64 -7.44
N GLN A 177 15.07 -8.76 -6.20
CA GLN A 177 15.07 -10.01 -5.44
C GLN A 177 13.65 -10.53 -5.15
N THR A 178 12.66 -9.64 -5.00
CA THR A 178 11.27 -10.04 -4.77
C THR A 178 10.66 -10.61 -6.04
N TYR A 179 10.83 -9.96 -7.19
CA TYR A 179 10.31 -10.49 -8.46
C TYR A 179 11.06 -11.74 -8.94
N GLU A 180 12.36 -11.86 -8.67
CA GLU A 180 13.13 -13.10 -8.91
C GLU A 180 12.59 -14.29 -8.11
N ARG A 181 12.05 -14.05 -6.91
CA ARG A 181 11.40 -15.08 -6.09
C ARG A 181 10.00 -15.42 -6.56
N LEU A 182 9.24 -14.42 -7.02
CA LEU A 182 7.86 -14.61 -7.45
C LEU A 182 7.74 -15.26 -8.84
N PHE A 183 8.71 -15.00 -9.73
CA PHE A 183 8.64 -15.43 -11.12
C PHE A 183 9.96 -16.06 -11.61
N VAL A 184 9.83 -16.95 -12.60
CA VAL A 184 10.90 -17.29 -13.53
C VAL A 184 10.83 -16.27 -14.66
N GLY A 185 11.98 -15.71 -15.07
CA GLY A 185 12.09 -14.65 -16.06
C GLY A 185 13.12 -13.59 -15.62
N ASP A 186 13.40 -12.60 -16.48
CA ASP A 186 14.24 -11.45 -16.11
C ASP A 186 13.42 -10.44 -15.29
N ALA A 187 13.78 -10.27 -14.02
CA ALA A 187 13.11 -9.34 -13.11
C ALA A 187 13.14 -7.89 -13.61
N LYS A 188 14.18 -7.46 -14.35
CA LYS A 188 14.22 -6.11 -14.93
C LYS A 188 13.15 -5.93 -16.00
N MET A 189 12.98 -6.94 -16.86
CA MET A 189 11.93 -6.94 -17.88
C MET A 189 10.54 -6.97 -17.26
N ILE A 190 10.34 -7.78 -16.21
CA ILE A 190 9.08 -7.83 -15.46
C ILE A 190 8.73 -6.46 -14.88
N VAL A 191 9.65 -5.81 -14.15
CA VAL A 191 9.36 -4.50 -13.54
C VAL A 191 9.18 -3.41 -14.59
N SER A 192 9.97 -3.43 -15.67
CA SER A 192 9.78 -2.50 -16.80
C SER A 192 8.41 -2.66 -17.45
N SER A 193 7.93 -3.89 -17.61
CA SER A 193 6.59 -4.18 -18.14
C SER A 193 5.48 -3.71 -17.20
N LEU A 194 5.65 -3.90 -15.89
CA LEU A 194 4.72 -3.38 -14.89
C LEU A 194 4.60 -1.87 -14.97
N ARG A 195 5.70 -1.14 -15.10
CA ARG A 195 5.65 0.32 -15.22
C ARG A 195 4.75 0.79 -16.37
N GLY A 196 4.88 0.17 -17.55
CA GLY A 196 4.01 0.46 -18.69
C GLY A 196 2.55 0.14 -18.40
N TYR A 197 2.30 -1.08 -17.91
CA TYR A 197 0.96 -1.54 -17.56
C TYR A 197 0.26 -0.63 -16.54
N LEU A 198 0.96 -0.24 -15.49
CA LEU A 198 0.43 0.61 -14.42
C LEU A 198 0.11 2.03 -14.91
N GLY A 199 0.93 2.59 -15.82
CA GLY A 199 0.66 3.89 -16.43
C GLY A 199 -0.63 3.92 -17.26
N ASP A 200 -1.02 2.78 -17.84
CA ASP A 200 -2.25 2.64 -18.62
C ASP A 200 -3.49 2.32 -17.75
N HIS A 201 -3.30 1.96 -16.47
CA HIS A 201 -4.36 1.55 -15.55
C HIS A 201 -4.44 2.49 -14.32
N LEU A 202 -5.06 3.65 -14.53
CA LEU A 202 -5.34 4.64 -13.46
C LEU A 202 -6.51 4.23 -12.54
N GLU A 203 -7.07 3.04 -12.75
CA GLU A 203 -8.14 2.50 -11.93
C GLU A 203 -7.61 1.60 -10.79
N ARG A 204 -8.54 0.99 -10.06
CA ARG A 204 -8.26 0.07 -8.96
C ARG A 204 -7.68 -1.23 -9.52
N ILE A 205 -6.43 -1.52 -9.21
CA ILE A 205 -5.71 -2.71 -9.65
C ILE A 205 -5.76 -3.79 -8.57
N THR A 206 -6.05 -5.03 -8.99
CA THR A 206 -6.15 -6.22 -8.14
C THR A 206 -5.01 -7.21 -8.41
N PRO A 207 -4.73 -8.14 -7.49
CA PRO A 207 -3.71 -9.16 -7.71
C PRO A 207 -3.95 -10.05 -8.93
N VAL A 208 -5.22 -10.29 -9.29
CA VAL A 208 -5.59 -11.12 -10.46
C VAL A 208 -5.16 -10.41 -11.74
N GLN A 209 -5.53 -9.14 -11.90
CA GLN A 209 -5.15 -8.34 -13.06
C GLN A 209 -3.62 -8.28 -13.25
N VAL A 210 -2.86 -8.07 -12.17
CA VAL A 210 -1.39 -8.05 -12.23
C VAL A 210 -0.83 -9.41 -12.64
N ARG A 211 -1.34 -10.51 -12.05
CA ARG A 211 -0.89 -11.87 -12.40
C ARG A 211 -1.18 -12.16 -13.87
N ASP A 212 -2.39 -11.87 -14.32
CA ASP A 212 -2.81 -12.08 -15.69
C ASP A 212 -1.91 -11.30 -16.66
N HIS A 213 -1.62 -10.03 -16.39
CA HIS A 213 -0.65 -9.27 -17.20
C HIS A 213 0.73 -9.95 -17.27
N LEU A 214 1.27 -10.37 -16.12
CA LEU A 214 2.63 -10.91 -16.03
C LEU A 214 2.79 -12.28 -16.69
N ILE A 215 1.81 -13.18 -16.59
CA ILE A 215 1.92 -14.54 -17.18
C ILE A 215 1.84 -14.54 -18.70
N HIS A 216 1.35 -13.47 -19.32
CA HIS A 216 1.34 -13.31 -20.78
C HIS A 216 2.66 -12.75 -21.33
N LEU A 217 3.60 -12.36 -20.47
CA LEU A 217 4.92 -11.91 -20.91
C LEU A 217 5.78 -13.10 -21.37
N PRO A 218 6.46 -13.02 -22.52
CA PRO A 218 7.31 -14.10 -23.02
C PRO A 218 8.40 -14.49 -22.01
N GLY A 219 8.47 -15.79 -21.71
CA GLY A 219 9.47 -16.34 -20.78
C GLY A 219 9.21 -16.06 -19.30
N VAL A 220 8.10 -15.38 -18.96
CA VAL A 220 7.67 -15.16 -17.58
C VAL A 220 6.68 -16.24 -17.18
N ARG A 221 6.93 -16.87 -16.02
CA ARG A 221 5.97 -17.79 -15.40
C ARG A 221 6.08 -17.72 -13.88
N PRO A 222 5.00 -18.00 -13.12
CA PRO A 222 5.09 -18.04 -11.67
C PRO A 222 6.16 -19.04 -11.23
N ARG A 223 6.97 -18.65 -10.23
CA ARG A 223 7.95 -19.57 -9.66
C ARG A 223 7.24 -20.44 -8.62
N LEU A 224 7.24 -21.74 -8.86
CA LEU A 224 6.77 -22.74 -7.90
C LEU A 224 7.99 -23.22 -7.11
N LEU A 225 8.09 -22.82 -5.84
CA LEU A 225 9.15 -23.26 -4.94
C LEU A 225 8.63 -24.43 -4.10
N PRO A 226 9.17 -25.66 -4.24
CA PRO A 226 8.81 -26.78 -3.37
C PRO A 226 9.09 -26.43 -1.90
N GLY A 227 8.08 -26.58 -1.03
CA GLY A 227 8.21 -26.28 0.41
C GLY A 227 8.09 -24.80 0.80
N ASP A 228 7.67 -23.93 -0.11
CA ASP A 228 7.56 -22.50 0.16
C ASP A 228 6.40 -22.17 1.11
N GLN A 229 6.74 -21.81 2.34
CA GLN A 229 5.79 -21.34 3.35
C GLN A 229 5.05 -20.07 2.89
N THR A 230 5.57 -19.28 1.95
CA THR A 230 4.85 -18.13 1.41
C THR A 230 3.67 -18.55 0.53
N THR A 231 3.71 -19.74 -0.09
CA THR A 231 2.55 -20.33 -0.77
C THR A 231 1.48 -20.70 0.26
N HIS A 232 1.87 -21.25 1.42
CA HIS A 232 0.94 -21.51 2.52
C HIS A 232 0.39 -20.22 3.15
N LEU A 233 1.20 -19.17 3.33
CA LEU A 233 0.75 -17.88 3.83
C LEU A 233 -0.13 -17.13 2.82
N ALA A 234 0.18 -17.25 1.52
CA ALA A 234 -0.64 -16.70 0.45
C ALA A 234 -1.97 -17.46 0.32
N LEU A 235 -1.94 -18.79 0.47
CA LEU A 235 -3.13 -19.63 0.55
C LEU A 235 -3.97 -19.25 1.78
N ASP A 236 -3.37 -19.18 2.97
CA ASP A 236 -4.03 -18.77 4.21
C ASP A 236 -4.62 -17.35 4.10
N SER A 237 -3.88 -16.41 3.52
CA SER A 237 -4.37 -15.05 3.27
C SER A 237 -5.52 -15.02 2.25
N THR A 238 -5.46 -15.89 1.24
CA THR A 238 -6.54 -16.05 0.24
C THR A 238 -7.79 -16.65 0.89
N VAL A 239 -7.63 -17.67 1.73
CA VAL A 239 -8.70 -18.30 2.50
C VAL A 239 -9.33 -17.29 3.46
N LYS A 240 -8.52 -16.54 4.22
CA LYS A 240 -8.99 -15.47 5.12
C LYS A 240 -9.73 -14.38 4.37
N ARG A 241 -9.24 -13.98 3.19
CA ARG A 241 -9.89 -12.97 2.34
C ARG A 241 -11.25 -13.45 1.82
N PHE A 242 -11.30 -14.69 1.33
CA PHE A 242 -12.55 -15.30 0.88
C PHE A 242 -13.56 -15.37 2.03
N ALA A 243 -13.13 -15.86 3.21
CA ALA A 243 -13.97 -15.92 4.40
C ALA A 243 -14.53 -14.55 4.79
N ARG A 244 -13.68 -13.51 4.89
CA ARG A 244 -14.12 -12.13 5.19
C ARG A 244 -15.13 -11.60 4.17
N ARG A 245 -14.93 -11.88 2.89
CA ARG A 245 -15.86 -11.48 1.82
C ARG A 245 -17.22 -12.13 2.03
N VAL A 246 -17.23 -13.45 2.26
CA VAL A 246 -18.45 -14.22 2.52
C VAL A 246 -19.18 -13.68 3.75
N THR A 247 -18.49 -13.48 4.87
CA THR A 247 -19.06 -12.91 6.11
C THR A 247 -19.66 -11.52 5.88
N ARG A 248 -18.99 -10.65 5.11
CA ARG A 248 -19.51 -9.30 4.83
C ARG A 248 -20.76 -9.32 3.94
N THR A 249 -20.89 -10.32 3.07
CA THR A 249 -22.05 -10.50 2.19
C THR A 249 -23.09 -11.46 2.75
N GLU A 250 -22.92 -11.92 3.99
CA GLU A 250 -23.83 -12.84 4.64
C GLU A 250 -25.20 -12.17 4.86
N PRO A 251 -26.31 -12.79 4.44
CA PRO A 251 -27.64 -12.28 4.71
C PRO A 251 -27.90 -12.20 6.23
N ALA A 252 -28.75 -11.28 6.67
CA ALA A 252 -29.08 -11.12 8.10
C ALA A 252 -29.68 -12.38 8.76
N PHE A 253 -30.20 -13.32 7.96
CA PHE A 253 -30.73 -14.61 8.41
C PHE A 253 -29.70 -15.75 8.33
N GLY A 254 -28.43 -15.44 8.04
CA GLY A 254 -27.33 -16.38 7.89
C GLY A 254 -27.29 -17.08 6.52
N LEU A 255 -26.26 -17.87 6.29
CA LEU A 255 -26.15 -18.75 5.12
C LEU A 255 -27.09 -19.96 5.25
N ALA A 256 -27.82 -20.27 4.17
CA ALA A 256 -28.66 -21.46 4.12
C ALA A 256 -27.80 -22.74 4.05
N SER A 257 -27.98 -23.65 5.01
CA SER A 257 -27.33 -24.95 5.00
C SER A 257 -27.84 -25.79 3.82
N GLN A 258 -26.94 -26.17 2.92
CA GLN A 258 -27.24 -27.03 1.77
C GLN A 258 -26.59 -28.41 1.98
N PRO A 259 -27.34 -29.53 1.86
CA PRO A 259 -26.77 -30.87 1.99
C PRO A 259 -25.62 -31.16 1.02
N GLN A 260 -25.59 -30.47 -0.12
CA GLN A 260 -24.54 -30.57 -1.13
C GLN A 260 -23.20 -30.00 -0.65
N SER A 261 -23.22 -28.94 0.17
CA SER A 261 -22.01 -28.32 0.71
C SER A 261 -21.29 -29.26 1.68
N ALA A 262 -22.04 -29.95 2.55
CA ALA A 262 -21.47 -30.97 3.43
C ALA A 262 -20.83 -32.11 2.63
N LYS A 263 -21.53 -32.63 1.60
CA LYS A 263 -20.98 -33.66 0.70
C LYS A 263 -19.72 -33.21 -0.04
N LEU A 264 -19.65 -31.94 -0.42
CA LEU A 264 -18.45 -31.35 -1.03
C LEU A 264 -17.28 -31.32 -0.06
N CYS A 265 -17.51 -30.84 1.17
CA CYS A 265 -16.50 -30.83 2.24
C CYS A 265 -16.01 -32.24 2.56
N ASP A 266 -16.92 -33.21 2.70
CA ASP A 266 -16.58 -34.60 2.98
C ASP A 266 -15.72 -35.22 1.87
N ARG A 267 -16.10 -34.99 0.59
CA ARG A 267 -15.33 -35.50 -0.56
C ARG A 267 -13.95 -34.87 -0.66
N LEU A 268 -13.83 -33.56 -0.42
CA LEU A 268 -12.56 -32.84 -0.47
C LEU A 268 -11.64 -33.16 0.73
N SER A 269 -12.21 -33.59 1.85
CA SER A 269 -11.46 -33.87 3.09
C SER A 269 -11.12 -35.36 3.26
N ALA A 270 -11.65 -36.24 2.41
CA ALA A 270 -11.35 -37.67 2.44
C ALA A 270 -9.88 -37.94 2.06
N ALA A 271 -9.24 -38.91 2.72
CA ALA A 271 -7.83 -39.24 2.51
C ALA A 271 -7.53 -39.74 1.07
N ASP A 272 -8.52 -40.35 0.42
CA ASP A 272 -8.53 -40.80 -0.97
C ASP A 272 -9.43 -39.92 -1.86
N GLY A 273 -9.80 -38.74 -1.36
CA GLY A 273 -10.68 -37.80 -2.03
C GLY A 273 -10.05 -37.16 -3.28
N PRO A 274 -10.88 -36.68 -4.24
CA PRO A 274 -10.40 -35.98 -5.41
C PRO A 274 -9.77 -34.63 -5.03
N GLN A 275 -8.67 -34.27 -5.71
CA GLN A 275 -8.04 -32.95 -5.56
C GLN A 275 -8.86 -31.81 -6.19
N VAL A 276 -9.74 -32.13 -7.14
CA VAL A 276 -10.57 -31.16 -7.86
C VAL A 276 -12.00 -31.70 -7.92
N VAL A 277 -12.96 -30.86 -7.52
CA VAL A 277 -14.39 -31.13 -7.67
C VAL A 277 -15.03 -30.02 -8.49
N VAL A 278 -15.79 -30.40 -9.52
CA VAL A 278 -16.54 -29.46 -10.36
C VAL A 278 -17.96 -29.35 -9.83
N CYS A 279 -18.37 -28.12 -9.48
CA CYS A 279 -19.73 -27.82 -9.04
C CYS A 279 -20.52 -27.19 -10.20
N GLU A 280 -21.54 -27.89 -10.68
CA GLU A 280 -22.44 -27.41 -11.74
C GLU A 280 -23.81 -26.99 -11.18
N GLY A 281 -24.44 -26.00 -11.80
CA GLY A 281 -25.79 -25.53 -11.45
C GLY A 281 -26.14 -24.21 -12.11
N GLY A 282 -27.42 -23.85 -12.14
CA GLY A 282 -27.91 -22.61 -12.76
C GLY A 282 -27.41 -21.32 -12.08
N ALA A 283 -27.51 -20.17 -12.76
CA ALA A 283 -27.19 -18.88 -12.15
C ALA A 283 -28.05 -18.64 -10.88
N GLY A 284 -27.45 -18.08 -9.82
CA GLY A 284 -28.14 -17.86 -8.55
C GLY A 284 -28.33 -19.10 -7.66
N SER A 285 -27.86 -20.28 -8.08
CA SER A 285 -28.02 -21.53 -7.31
C SER A 285 -27.12 -21.66 -6.06
N GLY A 286 -26.36 -20.62 -5.70
CA GLY A 286 -25.49 -20.63 -4.52
C GLY A 286 -24.20 -21.48 -4.63
N LYS A 287 -23.58 -21.53 -5.82
CA LYS A 287 -22.32 -22.30 -6.04
C LYS A 287 -21.05 -21.60 -5.57
N SER A 288 -21.06 -20.27 -5.55
CA SER A 288 -19.94 -19.37 -5.23
C SER A 288 -19.93 -19.04 -3.75
#